data_AF-A0A941A6G2-F1
#
_entry.id   AF-A0A941A6G2-F1
#
_cell.length_a   1.000
_cell.length_b   1.000
_cell.length_c   1.000
_cell.angle_alpha   90.00
_cell.angle_beta   90.00
_cell.angle_gamma   90.00
#
_symmetry.space_group_name_H-M   'P 1'
#
loop_
_entity.id
_entity.type
_entity.pdbx_description
1 polymer ?
#
loop_
_entity_poly.entity_id
_entity_poly.type
_entity_poly.pdbx_seq_one_letter_code
_entity_poly.pdbx_strand_id
1 'polypeptide(L)'
;MTEKFYAKGKGNEGYIKNLEVLSFCDMNKKCGMFQMALYKTEAGKYFLYGACFGGGQVGVMISDVTDPKKPEFIKHFELIDKKEYPTTSTPKVQIADGLLIVAMSAGSGPGALVDQSELVNMKCEAGIRIYDIKTDPINPKYLGYWDCGVPHSIGVHRFMYNGGRYVHLSAECRGFEGMIYRIVDIDD
;
A
#
# COMPACT_ATOMS: atom_id res chain seq x y z
N MET A 1 -1.37 27.59 27.51
CA MET A 1 -1.63 26.34 26.77
C MET A 1 -0.30 25.65 26.56
N THR A 2 -0.13 24.43 27.03
CA THR A 2 1.13 23.70 26.87
C THR A 2 1.28 23.33 25.39
N GLU A 3 2.19 24.01 24.69
CA GLU A 3 2.45 23.95 23.23
C GLU A 3 3.04 22.61 22.73
N LYS A 4 3.06 21.58 23.58
CA LYS A 4 3.82 20.35 23.37
C LYS A 4 2.92 19.17 23.66
N PHE A 5 2.69 18.34 22.64
CA PHE A 5 2.05 17.06 22.83
C PHE A 5 2.67 16.00 21.93
N TYR A 6 2.65 14.78 22.46
CA TYR A 6 3.21 13.58 21.87
C TYR A 6 4.73 13.58 21.78
N ALA A 7 5.35 13.24 22.91
CA ALA A 7 6.74 12.85 22.97
C ALA A 7 6.84 11.36 22.57
N LYS A 8 7.34 11.04 21.37
CA LYS A 8 7.81 9.66 21.08
C LYS A 8 8.96 9.24 22.02
N GLY A 9 9.54 10.22 22.71
CA GLY A 9 10.54 10.11 23.77
C GLY A 9 10.97 11.50 24.24
N LYS A 10 11.77 11.57 25.30
CA LYS A 10 12.33 12.83 25.82
C LYS A 10 13.05 13.58 24.68
N GLY A 11 12.62 14.82 24.38
CA GLY A 11 13.22 15.67 23.34
C GLY A 11 12.63 15.53 21.93
N ASN A 12 11.64 14.65 21.70
CA ASN A 12 10.95 14.50 20.43
C ASN A 12 9.46 14.87 20.58
N GLU A 13 9.20 16.14 20.89
CA GLU A 13 7.86 16.67 21.14
C GLU A 13 7.22 17.15 19.83
N GLY A 14 6.04 16.62 19.50
CA GLY A 14 5.22 17.13 18.40
C GLY A 14 4.57 18.48 18.73
N TYR A 15 4.29 19.27 17.69
CA TYR A 15 3.48 20.49 17.80
C TYR A 15 2.06 20.21 17.31
N ILE A 16 1.07 20.57 18.12
CA ILE A 16 -0.35 20.52 17.77
C ILE A 16 -1.02 21.82 18.20
N LYS A 17 -1.82 22.42 17.29
CA LYS A 17 -2.57 23.65 17.56
C LYS A 17 -4.00 23.46 17.06
N ASN A 18 -4.97 23.82 17.90
CA ASN A 18 -6.41 23.70 17.60
C ASN A 18 -6.89 22.28 17.23
N LEU A 19 -6.16 21.25 17.65
CA LEU A 19 -6.49 19.84 17.45
C LEU A 19 -6.22 19.08 18.75
N GLU A 20 -6.97 17.99 18.95
CA GLU A 20 -6.78 17.03 20.03
C GLU A 20 -6.46 15.65 19.43
N VAL A 21 -5.47 14.95 20.00
CA VAL A 21 -5.20 13.56 19.60
C VAL A 21 -6.24 12.67 20.26
N LEU A 22 -7.10 12.07 19.45
CA LEU A 22 -8.16 11.19 19.94
C LEU A 22 -7.63 9.85 20.45
N SER A 23 -6.71 9.23 19.71
CA SER A 23 -6.14 7.91 20.00
C SER A 23 -4.86 7.68 19.19
N PHE A 24 -4.12 6.61 19.51
CA PHE A 24 -2.91 6.22 18.80
C PHE A 24 -2.75 4.70 18.81
N CYS A 25 -2.25 4.14 17.69
CA CYS A 25 -1.88 2.74 17.54
C CYS A 25 -0.47 2.66 16.93
N ASP A 26 0.45 1.93 17.57
CA ASP A 26 1.83 1.70 17.10
C ASP A 26 1.96 0.47 16.17
N MET A 27 0.83 -0.16 15.83
CA MET A 27 0.75 -1.31 14.94
C MET A 27 1.65 -2.46 15.43
N ASN A 28 2.55 -2.98 14.60
CA ASN A 28 3.54 -3.98 14.98
C ASN A 28 4.96 -3.42 15.17
N LYS A 29 5.14 -2.08 15.10
CA LYS A 29 6.44 -1.39 15.16
C LYS A 29 7.48 -1.80 14.10
N LYS A 30 7.11 -2.59 13.09
CA LYS A 30 8.04 -3.11 12.07
C LYS A 30 8.04 -2.29 10.78
N CYS A 31 6.94 -1.61 10.47
CA CYS A 31 6.81 -0.77 9.28
C CYS A 31 5.72 0.29 9.49
N GLY A 32 5.72 1.35 8.69
CA GLY A 32 4.67 2.36 8.68
C GLY A 32 3.63 2.08 7.59
N MET A 33 2.43 2.62 7.78
CA MET A 33 1.46 2.74 6.68
C MET A 33 1.78 3.98 5.86
N PHE A 34 2.18 3.82 4.59
CA PHE A 34 2.53 4.96 3.74
C PHE A 34 1.30 5.60 3.10
N GLN A 35 0.67 4.90 2.15
CA GLN A 35 -0.67 5.27 1.68
C GLN A 35 -1.70 4.41 2.39
N MET A 36 -2.83 5.01 2.77
CA MET A 36 -3.91 4.34 3.47
C MET A 36 -5.22 4.42 2.68
N ALA A 37 -6.06 3.41 2.83
CA ALA A 37 -7.42 3.37 2.33
C ALA A 37 -8.36 2.83 3.42
N LEU A 38 -9.53 3.42 3.55
CA LEU A 38 -10.56 3.02 4.53
C LEU A 38 -11.62 2.18 3.82
N TYR A 39 -11.98 1.05 4.41
CA TYR A 39 -13.07 0.20 3.96
C TYR A 39 -14.16 0.13 5.02
N LYS A 40 -15.42 0.31 4.62
CA LYS A 40 -16.58 0.09 5.47
C LYS A 40 -17.29 -1.19 5.04
N THR A 41 -17.46 -2.13 5.94
CA THR A 41 -18.23 -3.36 5.68
C THR A 41 -19.73 -3.09 5.71
N GLU A 42 -20.52 -3.99 5.13
CA GLU A 42 -21.99 -3.93 5.23
C GLU A 42 -22.48 -4.03 6.69
N ALA A 43 -21.74 -4.75 7.54
CA ALA A 43 -21.98 -4.83 8.99
C ALA A 43 -21.59 -3.56 9.77
N GLY A 44 -21.11 -2.51 9.10
CA GLY A 44 -20.77 -1.23 9.71
C GLY A 44 -19.40 -1.17 10.38
N LYS A 45 -18.53 -2.16 10.15
CA LYS A 45 -17.13 -2.13 10.60
C LYS A 45 -16.28 -1.27 9.68
N TYR A 46 -15.28 -0.58 10.24
CA TYR A 46 -14.30 0.19 9.48
C TYR A 46 -12.91 -0.43 9.61
N PHE A 47 -12.32 -0.81 8.48
CA PHE A 47 -10.96 -1.33 8.40
C PHE A 47 -10.07 -0.34 7.67
N LEU A 48 -8.93 -0.01 8.27
CA LEU A 48 -7.88 0.81 7.67
C LEU A 48 -6.81 -0.12 7.09
N TYR A 49 -6.57 -0.01 5.79
CA TYR A 49 -5.50 -0.71 5.09
C TYR A 49 -4.39 0.29 4.81
N GLY A 50 -3.16 -0.07 5.11
CA GLY A 50 -2.00 0.77 4.83
C GLY A 50 -0.90 0.02 4.10
N ALA A 51 -0.44 0.59 3.01
CA ALA A 51 0.64 0.04 2.20
C ALA A 51 1.95 0.02 3.00
N CYS A 52 2.60 -1.15 3.10
CA CYS A 52 3.91 -1.29 3.74
C CYS A 52 4.99 -0.72 2.80
N PHE A 53 5.50 0.47 3.12
CA PHE A 53 6.56 1.12 2.34
C PHE A 53 7.57 1.77 3.27
N GLY A 54 8.86 1.52 3.01
CA GLY A 54 9.95 1.84 3.93
C GLY A 54 10.07 0.82 5.08
N GLY A 55 11.29 0.48 5.47
CA GLY A 55 11.56 -0.48 6.55
C GLY A 55 11.66 -1.95 6.12
N GLY A 56 11.79 -2.22 4.81
CA GLY A 56 12.06 -3.57 4.31
C GLY A 56 10.90 -4.56 4.42
N GLN A 57 9.69 -4.11 4.77
CA GLN A 57 8.46 -4.92 4.75
C GLN A 57 7.71 -4.75 3.43
N VAL A 58 6.89 -5.74 3.05
CA VAL A 58 6.00 -5.73 1.88
C VAL A 58 4.64 -6.23 2.28
N GLY A 59 3.60 -5.62 1.74
CA GLY A 59 2.22 -6.02 1.90
C GLY A 59 1.36 -4.89 2.42
N VAL A 60 0.33 -5.25 3.18
CA VAL A 60 -0.59 -4.28 3.78
C VAL A 60 -0.74 -4.50 5.28
N MET A 61 -0.77 -3.42 6.04
CA MET A 61 -1.20 -3.44 7.44
C MET A 61 -2.70 -3.24 7.51
N ILE A 62 -3.37 -3.98 8.39
CA ILE A 62 -4.83 -3.95 8.57
C ILE A 62 -5.12 -3.63 10.04
N SER A 63 -5.94 -2.60 10.27
CA SER A 63 -6.43 -2.21 11.60
C SER A 63 -7.96 -2.08 11.61
N ASP A 64 -8.62 -2.56 12.67
CA ASP A 64 -10.01 -2.20 12.95
C ASP A 64 -10.02 -0.79 13.57
N VAL A 65 -10.67 0.15 12.89
CA VAL A 65 -10.82 1.55 13.31
C VAL A 65 -12.29 1.92 13.46
N THR A 66 -13.16 0.93 13.68
CA THR A 66 -14.61 1.13 13.88
C THR A 66 -14.87 2.05 15.06
N ASP A 67 -14.15 1.84 16.17
CA ASP A 67 -14.08 2.81 17.25
C ASP A 67 -12.82 3.67 17.07
N PRO A 68 -12.94 4.95 16.64
CA PRO A 68 -11.78 5.81 16.44
C PRO A 68 -11.07 6.15 17.76
N LYS A 69 -11.66 5.87 18.93
CA LYS A 69 -11.00 6.01 20.24
C LYS A 69 -10.18 4.79 20.62
N LYS A 70 -10.42 3.65 19.98
CA LYS A 70 -9.75 2.36 20.25
C LYS A 70 -9.36 1.66 18.94
N PRO A 71 -8.44 2.24 18.15
CA PRO A 71 -7.91 1.58 16.96
C PRO A 71 -7.13 0.33 17.35
N GLU A 72 -7.46 -0.80 16.74
CA GLU A 72 -6.83 -2.09 17.01
C GLU A 72 -6.08 -2.57 15.77
N PHE A 73 -4.76 -2.72 15.87
CA PHE A 73 -3.98 -3.37 14.83
C PHE A 73 -4.31 -4.86 14.79
N ILE A 74 -4.71 -5.34 13.62
CA ILE A 74 -5.10 -6.73 13.43
C ILE A 74 -3.89 -7.54 12.99
N LYS A 75 -3.30 -7.20 11.83
CA LYS A 75 -2.09 -7.85 11.32
C LYS A 75 -1.45 -7.11 10.16
N HIS A 76 -0.23 -7.55 9.85
CA HIS A 76 0.44 -7.31 8.59
C HIS A 76 0.18 -8.51 7.69
N PHE A 77 -0.47 -8.28 6.56
CA PHE A 77 -0.76 -9.26 5.53
C PHE A 77 0.30 -9.17 4.43
N GLU A 78 1.14 -10.20 4.34
CA GLU A 78 2.16 -10.31 3.31
C GLU A 78 1.52 -10.69 1.97
N LEU A 79 1.83 -9.94 0.92
CA LEU A 79 1.25 -10.17 -0.41
C LEU A 79 2.11 -11.11 -1.26
N ILE A 80 3.42 -11.15 -1.00
CA ILE A 80 4.42 -11.93 -1.74
C ILE A 80 5.46 -12.46 -0.77
N ASP A 81 6.14 -13.55 -1.15
CA ASP A 81 7.38 -13.96 -0.47
C ASP A 81 8.53 -13.05 -0.92
N LYS A 82 9.11 -12.31 0.02
CA LYS A 82 10.30 -11.46 -0.23
C LYS A 82 11.53 -12.23 -0.66
N LYS A 83 11.65 -13.52 -0.33
CA LYS A 83 12.75 -14.35 -0.83
C LYS A 83 12.61 -14.60 -2.33
N GLU A 84 11.37 -14.75 -2.79
CA GLU A 84 11.07 -14.93 -4.21
C GLU A 84 11.10 -13.59 -4.96
N TYR A 85 10.55 -12.51 -4.38
CA TYR A 85 10.44 -11.18 -5.01
C TYR A 85 11.23 -10.12 -4.22
N PRO A 86 12.57 -10.21 -4.14
CA PRO A 86 13.39 -9.44 -3.21
C PRO A 86 13.40 -7.93 -3.47
N THR A 87 13.12 -7.53 -4.70
CA THR A 87 13.13 -6.13 -5.14
C THR A 87 11.74 -5.49 -5.08
N THR A 88 10.68 -6.27 -4.89
CA THR A 88 9.31 -5.76 -4.95
C THR A 88 8.92 -5.08 -3.65
N SER A 89 8.20 -3.97 -3.80
CA SER A 89 7.68 -3.09 -2.75
C SER A 89 6.22 -2.78 -2.99
N THR A 90 5.50 -2.40 -1.93
CA THR A 90 4.06 -2.12 -1.97
C THR A 90 3.80 -0.68 -1.53
N PRO A 91 4.00 0.30 -2.42
CA PRO A 91 3.94 1.70 -2.03
C PRO A 91 2.51 2.20 -1.82
N LYS A 92 1.50 1.60 -2.47
CA LYS A 92 0.19 2.25 -2.64
C LYS A 92 -0.97 1.28 -2.67
N VAL A 93 -2.12 1.76 -2.17
CA VAL A 93 -3.38 1.04 -2.13
C VAL A 93 -4.56 1.94 -2.48
N GLN A 94 -5.59 1.39 -3.10
CA GLN A 94 -6.92 1.98 -3.25
C GLN A 94 -7.98 0.92 -2.94
N ILE A 95 -9.14 1.35 -2.43
CA ILE A 95 -10.26 0.46 -2.12
C ILE A 95 -11.55 1.04 -2.67
N ALA A 96 -12.32 0.22 -3.38
CA ALA A 96 -13.72 0.48 -3.73
C ALA A 96 -14.42 -0.84 -4.08
N ASP A 97 -15.74 -0.89 -3.95
CA ASP A 97 -16.57 -2.07 -4.27
C ASP A 97 -16.11 -3.40 -3.65
N GLY A 98 -15.48 -3.32 -2.47
CA GLY A 98 -14.95 -4.51 -1.79
C GLY A 98 -13.70 -5.10 -2.43
N LEU A 99 -13.06 -4.36 -3.34
CA LEU A 99 -11.75 -4.69 -3.91
C LEU A 99 -10.66 -3.82 -3.29
N LEU A 100 -9.56 -4.46 -2.91
CA LEU A 100 -8.30 -3.83 -2.56
C LEU A 100 -7.36 -3.94 -3.76
N ILE A 101 -6.97 -2.79 -4.30
CA ILE A 101 -5.99 -2.68 -5.38
C ILE A 101 -4.66 -2.25 -4.76
N VAL A 102 -3.60 -3.03 -4.98
CA VAL A 102 -2.26 -2.77 -4.43
C VAL A 102 -1.29 -2.55 -5.57
N ALA A 103 -0.57 -1.43 -5.57
CA ALA A 103 0.55 -1.24 -6.50
C ALA A 103 1.74 -2.10 -6.07
N MET A 104 2.34 -2.78 -7.04
CA MET A 104 3.61 -3.50 -6.92
C MET A 104 4.68 -2.71 -7.66
N SER A 105 5.81 -2.44 -6.99
CA SER A 105 6.91 -1.63 -7.52
C SER A 105 8.25 -2.31 -7.25
N ALA A 106 9.07 -2.47 -8.28
CA ALA A 106 10.34 -3.21 -8.21
C ALA A 106 11.60 -2.32 -8.35
N GLY A 107 11.41 -1.03 -8.63
CA GLY A 107 12.47 -0.03 -8.78
C GLY A 107 12.36 1.12 -7.79
N SER A 108 13.46 1.86 -7.61
CA SER A 108 13.58 3.00 -6.71
C SER A 108 14.12 4.22 -7.44
N GLY A 109 13.30 4.77 -8.34
CA GLY A 109 13.65 6.01 -9.05
C GLY A 109 14.96 5.95 -9.86
N PRO A 110 15.36 7.06 -10.50
CA PRO A 110 16.45 7.08 -11.48
C PRO A 110 17.89 6.91 -10.92
N GLY A 111 18.11 6.33 -9.74
CA GLY A 111 19.48 6.31 -9.18
C GLY A 111 19.76 5.50 -7.91
N ALA A 112 18.85 4.64 -7.45
CA ALA A 112 19.12 3.82 -6.28
C ALA A 112 18.66 2.38 -6.54
N LEU A 113 19.59 1.42 -6.61
CA LEU A 113 19.67 0.34 -5.62
C LEU A 113 20.45 -0.91 -6.03
N VAL A 114 20.89 -1.08 -7.28
CA VAL A 114 21.76 -2.22 -7.65
C VAL A 114 22.40 -1.95 -9.00
N ASP A 115 23.57 -2.55 -9.23
CA ASP A 115 24.09 -2.71 -10.58
C ASP A 115 23.00 -3.42 -11.41
N GLN A 116 22.55 -2.79 -12.50
CA GLN A 116 21.44 -3.32 -13.33
C GLN A 116 21.74 -4.72 -13.86
N SER A 117 23.01 -5.13 -13.90
CA SER A 117 23.44 -6.47 -14.31
C SER A 117 22.97 -7.60 -13.37
N GLU A 118 22.76 -7.33 -12.08
CA GLU A 118 22.26 -8.34 -11.12
C GLU A 118 20.73 -8.45 -11.09
N LEU A 119 20.03 -7.39 -11.50
CA LEU A 119 18.56 -7.35 -11.49
C LEU A 119 17.93 -8.33 -12.49
N VAL A 120 18.55 -8.52 -13.66
CA VAL A 120 17.97 -9.24 -14.81
C VAL A 120 17.47 -10.65 -14.46
N ASN A 121 18.08 -11.29 -13.45
CA ASN A 121 17.72 -12.65 -13.02
C ASN A 121 16.85 -12.71 -11.76
N MET A 122 16.47 -11.57 -11.18
CA MET A 122 15.63 -11.52 -9.99
C MET A 122 14.15 -11.44 -10.38
N LYS A 123 13.30 -12.23 -9.74
CA LYS A 123 11.85 -12.06 -9.90
C LYS A 123 11.40 -10.75 -9.27
N CYS A 124 10.46 -10.08 -9.92
CA CYS A 124 9.84 -8.87 -9.43
C CYS A 124 8.42 -8.72 -9.97
N GLU A 125 7.63 -7.88 -9.31
CA GLU A 125 6.34 -7.44 -9.84
C GLU A 125 6.31 -5.92 -9.95
N ALA A 126 5.88 -5.45 -11.12
CA ALA A 126 5.66 -4.05 -11.43
C ALA A 126 4.25 -3.92 -12.05
N GLY A 127 3.30 -3.31 -11.34
CA GLY A 127 1.90 -3.35 -11.75
C GLY A 127 0.91 -3.22 -10.60
N ILE A 128 -0.24 -3.90 -10.70
CA ILE A 128 -1.25 -3.96 -9.63
C ILE A 128 -1.66 -5.39 -9.30
N ARG A 129 -1.79 -5.70 -8.02
CA ARG A 129 -2.51 -6.88 -7.52
C ARG A 129 -3.89 -6.50 -7.02
N ILE A 130 -4.85 -7.39 -7.21
CA ILE A 130 -6.26 -7.19 -6.88
C ILE A 130 -6.69 -8.25 -5.86
N TYR A 131 -7.38 -7.81 -4.82
CA TYR A 131 -7.87 -8.66 -3.76
C TYR A 131 -9.33 -8.39 -3.45
N ASP A 132 -10.12 -9.43 -3.21
CA ASP A 132 -11.44 -9.34 -2.57
C ASP A 132 -11.25 -9.16 -1.06
N ILE A 133 -11.85 -8.11 -0.53
CA ILE A 133 -11.93 -7.81 0.91
C ILE A 133 -13.38 -7.75 1.41
N LYS A 134 -14.36 -7.97 0.53
CA LYS A 134 -15.78 -7.97 0.89
C LYS A 134 -16.14 -9.20 1.71
N THR A 135 -15.59 -10.36 1.32
CA THR A 135 -15.90 -11.65 1.96
C THR A 135 -15.23 -11.80 3.32
N ASP A 136 -13.94 -11.48 3.41
CA ASP A 136 -13.16 -11.44 4.65
C ASP A 136 -12.21 -10.23 4.62
N PRO A 137 -12.58 -9.12 5.28
CA PRO A 137 -11.76 -7.90 5.29
C PRO A 137 -10.37 -8.12 5.90
N ILE A 138 -10.25 -9.05 6.85
CA ILE A 138 -8.97 -9.29 7.51
C ILE A 138 -8.16 -10.35 6.77
N ASN A 139 -8.72 -11.16 5.89
CA ASN A 139 -7.97 -12.10 5.02
C ASN A 139 -8.23 -11.80 3.53
N PRO A 140 -7.63 -10.73 2.96
CA PRO A 140 -7.82 -10.38 1.55
C PRO A 140 -7.55 -11.58 0.63
N LYS A 141 -8.55 -11.93 -0.19
CA LYS A 141 -8.46 -13.05 -1.13
C LYS A 141 -7.89 -12.55 -2.45
N TYR A 142 -6.74 -13.08 -2.86
CA TYR A 142 -6.12 -12.73 -4.13
C TYR A 142 -7.02 -13.09 -5.32
N LEU A 143 -7.23 -12.14 -6.23
CA LEU A 143 -8.03 -12.30 -7.44
C LEU A 143 -7.15 -12.34 -8.69
N GLY A 144 -6.15 -11.45 -8.79
CA GLY A 144 -5.32 -11.38 -9.99
C GLY A 144 -4.19 -10.35 -9.90
N TYR A 145 -3.34 -10.37 -10.91
CA TYR A 145 -2.21 -9.46 -11.09
C TYR A 145 -2.17 -8.96 -12.53
N TRP A 146 -1.98 -7.67 -12.69
CA TRP A 146 -1.69 -7.04 -13.97
C TRP A 146 -0.26 -6.53 -13.97
N ASP A 147 0.52 -6.97 -14.97
CA ASP A 147 1.91 -6.54 -15.21
C ASP A 147 1.96 -5.31 -16.12
N CYS A 148 2.73 -4.29 -15.73
CA CYS A 148 2.94 -3.12 -16.58
C CYS A 148 3.82 -3.42 -17.80
N GLY A 149 4.55 -4.54 -17.79
CA GLY A 149 5.41 -5.02 -18.89
C GLY A 149 6.82 -4.42 -18.90
N VAL A 150 7.22 -3.75 -17.81
CA VAL A 150 8.57 -3.19 -17.62
C VAL A 150 9.16 -3.76 -16.32
N PRO A 151 10.01 -4.79 -16.38
CA PRO A 151 10.58 -5.40 -15.18
C PRO A 151 11.51 -4.43 -14.46
N HIS A 152 11.63 -4.59 -13.14
CA HIS A 152 12.48 -3.75 -12.26
C HIS A 152 12.20 -2.25 -12.32
N SER A 153 10.99 -1.90 -12.72
CA SER A 153 10.52 -0.53 -12.83
C SER A 153 9.74 -0.10 -11.59
N ILE A 154 9.38 1.18 -11.50
CA ILE A 154 8.44 1.65 -10.47
C ILE A 154 7.06 1.01 -10.70
N GLY A 155 6.74 0.67 -11.95
CA GLY A 155 5.49 0.03 -12.32
C GLY A 155 4.36 1.03 -12.28
N VAL A 156 3.73 1.19 -11.12
CA VAL A 156 2.60 2.10 -10.88
C VAL A 156 2.98 3.13 -9.81
N HIS A 157 2.97 4.41 -10.18
CA HIS A 157 3.32 5.47 -9.24
C HIS A 157 2.14 6.13 -8.57
N ARG A 158 1.07 6.51 -9.28
CA ARG A 158 -0.18 6.99 -8.66
C ARG A 158 -1.33 6.37 -9.41
N PHE A 159 -2.39 6.03 -8.70
CA PHE A 159 -3.58 5.48 -9.31
C PHE A 159 -4.84 5.83 -8.53
N MET A 160 -5.96 5.72 -9.22
CA MET A 160 -7.30 5.95 -8.70
C MET A 160 -8.19 4.77 -9.06
N TYR A 161 -8.94 4.30 -8.07
CA TYR A 161 -10.01 3.34 -8.25
C TYR A 161 -11.14 3.71 -7.30
N ASN A 162 -12.32 4.00 -7.85
CA ASN A 162 -13.50 4.39 -7.08
C ASN A 162 -14.69 3.46 -7.31
N GLY A 163 -14.43 2.26 -7.84
CA GLY A 163 -15.43 1.24 -8.12
C GLY A 163 -15.59 0.96 -9.61
N GLY A 164 -16.34 -0.08 -9.90
CA GLY A 164 -16.61 -0.56 -11.25
C GLY A 164 -15.42 -1.25 -11.91
N ARG A 165 -15.40 -1.17 -13.23
CA ARG A 165 -14.59 -2.04 -14.10
C ARG A 165 -13.17 -1.53 -14.38
N TYR A 166 -12.90 -0.26 -14.14
CA TYR A 166 -11.67 0.38 -14.63
C TYR A 166 -10.80 0.94 -13.51
N VAL A 167 -9.52 0.59 -13.54
CA VAL A 167 -8.49 1.17 -12.69
C VAL A 167 -7.64 2.14 -13.51
N HIS A 168 -7.50 3.37 -13.01
CA HIS A 168 -6.79 4.44 -13.70
C HIS A 168 -5.39 4.63 -13.12
N LEU A 169 -4.36 4.37 -13.92
CA LEU A 169 -2.97 4.27 -13.49
C LEU A 169 -2.10 5.34 -14.16
N SER A 170 -1.14 5.87 -13.41
CA SER A 170 0.12 6.40 -13.94
C SER A 170 1.16 5.28 -13.85
N ALA A 171 1.51 4.69 -14.99
CA ALA A 171 2.32 3.49 -15.05
C ALA A 171 3.27 3.46 -16.25
N GLU A 172 4.41 2.79 -16.07
CA GLU A 172 5.37 2.55 -17.14
C GLU A 172 4.80 1.59 -18.19
N CYS A 173 5.31 1.66 -19.42
CA CYS A 173 4.87 0.85 -20.54
C CYS A 173 6.03 0.61 -21.51
N ARG A 174 6.16 -0.62 -22.02
CA ARG A 174 7.21 -0.95 -22.99
C ARG A 174 7.14 -0.04 -24.22
N GLY A 175 8.27 0.57 -24.57
CA GLY A 175 8.37 1.49 -25.72
C GLY A 175 8.02 2.94 -25.42
N PHE A 176 7.69 3.29 -24.18
CA PHE A 176 7.44 4.66 -23.74
C PHE A 176 8.45 5.07 -22.67
N GLU A 177 8.77 6.36 -22.62
CA GLU A 177 9.61 6.94 -21.58
C GLU A 177 8.76 7.43 -20.40
N GLY A 178 9.15 7.04 -19.19
CA GLY A 178 8.45 7.41 -17.97
C GLY A 178 7.07 6.76 -17.82
N MET A 179 6.24 7.36 -16.97
CA MET A 179 4.92 6.85 -16.64
C MET A 179 3.86 7.57 -17.47
N ILE A 180 3.02 6.80 -18.15
CA ILE A 180 1.90 7.30 -18.94
C ILE A 180 0.57 6.96 -18.26
N TYR A 181 -0.50 7.61 -18.68
CA TYR A 181 -1.85 7.26 -18.24
C TYR A 181 -2.28 5.95 -18.91
N ARG A 182 -2.65 4.95 -18.10
CA ARG A 182 -3.16 3.65 -18.53
C ARG A 182 -4.46 3.35 -17.82
N ILE A 183 -5.37 2.68 -18.50
CA ILE A 183 -6.62 2.19 -17.94
C ILE A 183 -6.57 0.67 -17.99
N VAL A 184 -6.73 0.03 -16.84
CA VAL A 184 -6.79 -1.43 -16.72
C VAL A 184 -8.22 -1.82 -16.49
N ASP A 185 -8.70 -2.73 -17.32
CA ASP A 185 -9.97 -3.42 -17.17
C ASP A 185 -9.79 -4.55 -16.16
N ILE A 186 -10.67 -4.66 -15.17
CA ILE A 186 -10.57 -5.63 -14.07
C ILE A 186 -11.82 -6.54 -13.95
N ASP A 187 -12.56 -6.68 -15.04
CA ASP A 187 -13.76 -7.55 -15.12
C ASP A 187 -13.43 -9.03 -15.41
N ASP A 188 -12.19 -9.33 -15.82
CA ASP A 188 -11.68 -10.67 -16.16
C ASP A 188 -11.03 -11.41 -14.97
#